data_AF-A0A7C7CAH8-F1
#
_entry.id   AF-A0A7C7CAH8-F1
#
_cell.length_a   1.000
_cell.length_b   1.000
_cell.length_c   1.000
_cell.angle_alpha   90.00
_cell.angle_beta   90.00
_cell.angle_gamma   90.00
#
_symmetry.space_group_name_H-M   'P 1'
#
loop_
_entity.id
_entity.type
_entity.pdbx_description
1 polymer ?
#
loop_
_entity_poly.entity_id
_entity_poly.type
_entity_poly.pdbx_seq_one_letter_code
_entity_poly.pdbx_strand_id
1 'polypeptide(L)'
;MAKTDSIFIRRTTNLGKTSTFTENTIDLGAFVDPLGKSVARLLSIQVAYTDANGTTVHIDDDTSAAAQWQLTTQTQTALVLLSDKSVIASGHLIGSGDGFVAGGNHIPTYLHSQFNLDPIDFKNGYLIGVEQIFMGGEASTDWTEEVFVSVCIELVVETLTSAKAVALAMSQQ
;
A
#
# COMPACT_ATOMS: atom_id res chain seq x y z
N MET A 1 9.06 10.49 28.62
CA MET A 1 8.05 10.24 27.56
C MET A 1 7.85 8.74 27.55
N ALA A 2 6.66 8.23 27.92
CA ALA A 2 6.43 6.79 27.84
C ALA A 2 6.64 6.37 26.39
N LYS A 3 7.42 5.31 26.15
CA LYS A 3 7.52 4.71 24.82
C LYS A 3 6.10 4.32 24.42
N THR A 4 5.54 4.95 23.40
CA THR A 4 4.30 4.45 22.82
C THR A 4 4.63 3.11 22.17
N ASP A 5 3.91 2.06 22.54
CA ASP A 5 4.09 0.75 21.95
C ASP A 5 3.68 0.78 20.46
N SER A 6 4.40 0.03 19.62
CA SER A 6 4.05 -0.13 18.21
C SER A 6 2.75 -0.91 18.06
N ILE A 7 1.89 -0.43 17.16
CA ILE A 7 0.63 -1.05 16.76
C ILE A 7 0.80 -1.57 15.33
N PHE A 8 0.27 -2.76 15.05
CA PHE A 8 0.36 -3.38 13.74
C PHE A 8 -1.03 -3.55 13.13
N ILE A 9 -1.24 -2.94 11.96
CA ILE A 9 -2.46 -3.08 11.18
C ILE A 9 -2.16 -3.89 9.93
N ARG A 10 -3.02 -4.85 9.59
CA ARG A 10 -2.86 -5.70 8.41
C ARG A 10 -4.08 -5.59 7.51
N ARG A 11 -3.84 -5.54 6.20
CA ARG A 11 -4.90 -5.51 5.20
C ARG A 11 -4.46 -6.24 3.95
N THR A 12 -5.39 -6.97 3.34
CA THR A 12 -5.23 -7.55 2.00
C THR A 12 -6.26 -6.94 1.07
N THR A 13 -5.82 -6.63 -0.15
CA THR A 13 -6.66 -6.11 -1.25
C THR A 13 -6.39 -6.92 -2.50
N ASN A 14 -7.46 -7.38 -3.15
CA ASN A 14 -7.39 -8.04 -4.44
C ASN A 14 -7.35 -6.96 -5.53
N LEU A 15 -6.24 -6.87 -6.25
CA LEU A 15 -6.02 -5.94 -7.36
C LEU A 15 -6.51 -6.48 -8.71
N GLY A 16 -7.01 -7.72 -8.72
CA GLY A 16 -7.48 -8.40 -9.90
C GLY A 16 -6.35 -8.67 -10.91
N LYS A 17 -6.72 -8.62 -12.19
CA LYS A 17 -5.81 -8.73 -13.34
C LYS A 17 -6.43 -8.07 -14.58
N THR A 18 -7.10 -6.94 -14.39
CA THR A 18 -7.92 -6.30 -15.44
C THR A 18 -7.54 -4.85 -15.71
N SER A 19 -6.42 -4.39 -15.15
CA SER A 19 -6.02 -2.98 -15.14
C SER A 19 -7.14 -2.07 -14.60
N THR A 20 -7.94 -2.58 -13.68
CA THR A 20 -9.03 -1.84 -13.03
C THR A 20 -8.62 -1.53 -11.61
N PHE A 21 -8.70 -0.27 -11.25
CA PHE A 21 -8.41 0.17 -9.89
C PHE A 21 -9.43 -0.41 -8.90
N THR A 22 -8.90 -0.97 -7.83
CA THR A 22 -9.66 -1.50 -6.69
C THR A 22 -9.15 -0.84 -5.42
N GLU A 23 -10.02 -0.66 -4.43
CA GLU A 23 -9.67 0.02 -3.19
C GLU A 23 -10.40 -0.61 -2.01
N ASN A 24 -9.72 -0.60 -0.86
CA ASN A 24 -10.22 -1.06 0.40
C ASN A 24 -9.87 -0.09 1.52
N THR A 25 -10.84 0.21 2.38
CA THR A 25 -10.61 1.07 3.54
C THR A 25 -9.87 0.34 4.67
N ILE A 26 -9.07 1.10 5.40
CA ILE A 26 -8.43 0.76 6.67
C ILE A 26 -8.85 1.82 7.69
N ASP A 27 -9.49 1.38 8.78
CA ASP A 27 -9.98 2.25 9.83
C ASP A 27 -8.91 2.49 10.91
N LEU A 28 -8.63 3.76 11.19
CA LEU A 28 -7.71 4.26 12.21
C LEU A 28 -8.44 5.04 13.32
N GLY A 29 -9.77 5.16 13.29
CA GLY A 29 -10.55 5.99 14.21
C GLY A 29 -10.44 5.59 15.69
N ALA A 30 -9.99 4.36 15.98
CA ALA A 30 -9.66 3.95 17.35
C ALA A 30 -8.35 4.57 17.88
N PHE A 31 -7.50 5.11 17.01
CA PHE A 31 -6.14 5.56 17.32
C PHE A 31 -5.89 7.03 16.94
N VAL A 32 -6.59 7.53 15.93
CA VAL A 32 -6.49 8.90 15.44
C VAL A 32 -7.76 9.64 15.83
N ASP A 33 -7.59 10.75 16.54
CA ASP A 33 -8.65 11.72 16.84
C ASP A 33 -8.00 13.11 16.77
N PRO A 34 -8.09 13.78 15.61
CA PRO A 34 -7.44 15.07 15.42
C PRO A 34 -7.97 16.17 16.36
N LEU A 35 -9.24 16.09 16.77
CA LEU A 35 -9.86 17.02 17.72
C LEU A 35 -9.40 16.72 19.16
N GLY A 36 -9.32 15.44 19.50
CA GLY A 36 -8.75 14.90 20.75
C GLY A 36 -7.22 14.91 20.80
N LYS A 37 -6.56 15.43 19.75
CA LYS A 37 -5.11 15.62 19.61
C LYS A 37 -4.29 14.36 19.34
N SER A 38 -4.93 13.24 19.05
CA SER A 38 -4.28 11.98 18.76
C SER A 38 -4.03 11.84 17.26
N VAL A 39 -2.78 11.57 16.87
CA VAL A 39 -2.41 11.25 15.48
C VAL A 39 -1.58 9.98 15.44
N ALA A 40 -1.57 9.29 14.31
CA ALA A 40 -0.76 8.10 14.11
C ALA A 40 0.49 8.46 13.30
N ARG A 41 1.64 7.96 13.72
CA ARG A 41 2.88 8.03 12.95
C ARG A 41 3.14 6.66 12.36
N LEU A 42 3.17 6.61 11.03
CA LEU A 42 3.55 5.43 10.27
C LEU A 42 5.07 5.35 10.20
N LEU A 43 5.60 4.25 10.75
CA LEU A 43 7.03 4.01 10.86
C LEU A 43 7.55 3.13 9.72
N SER A 44 6.83 2.05 9.42
CA SER A 44 7.23 1.10 8.40
C SER A 44 6.02 0.41 7.79
N ILE A 45 6.22 -0.13 6.59
CA ILE A 45 5.26 -0.97 5.89
C ILE A 45 5.98 -2.17 5.29
N GLN A 46 5.41 -3.35 5.49
CA GLN A 46 5.84 -4.58 4.84
C GLN A 46 4.78 -5.00 3.84
N VAL A 47 5.18 -5.45 2.66
CA VAL A 47 4.27 -5.81 1.57
C VAL A 47 4.58 -7.20 1.04
N ALA A 48 3.52 -7.96 0.78
CA ALA A 48 3.56 -9.21 0.04
C ALA A 48 2.61 -9.13 -1.16
N TYR A 49 3.07 -9.67 -2.28
CA TYR A 49 2.29 -9.84 -3.51
C TYR A 49 2.08 -11.34 -3.70
N THR A 50 0.82 -11.77 -3.72
CA THR A 50 0.48 -13.20 -3.73
C THR A 50 -0.71 -13.50 -4.62
N ASP A 51 -0.92 -14.78 -4.92
CA ASP A 51 -2.20 -15.31 -5.40
C ASP A 51 -3.23 -15.36 -4.25
N ALA A 52 -4.41 -15.94 -4.53
CA ALA A 52 -5.48 -16.13 -3.55
C ALA A 52 -5.11 -17.08 -2.40
N ASN A 53 -4.06 -17.89 -2.54
CA ASN A 53 -3.61 -18.89 -1.58
C ASN A 53 -2.39 -18.40 -0.75
N GLY A 54 -1.88 -17.19 -1.03
CA GLY A 54 -0.68 -16.67 -0.39
C GLY A 54 0.63 -17.15 -1.02
N THR A 55 0.58 -17.71 -2.22
CA THR A 55 1.75 -18.16 -3.00
C THR A 55 2.12 -17.16 -4.10
N THR A 56 3.18 -17.41 -4.87
CA THR A 56 3.63 -16.51 -5.93
C THR A 56 2.63 -16.49 -7.08
N VAL A 57 2.32 -15.30 -7.59
CA VAL A 57 1.50 -15.11 -8.79
C VAL A 57 2.24 -15.59 -10.03
N HIS A 58 1.50 -16.21 -10.95
CA HIS A 58 2.06 -16.74 -12.18
C HIS A 58 1.87 -15.81 -13.40
N ILE A 59 2.73 -16.00 -14.39
CA ILE A 59 2.75 -15.25 -15.65
C ILE A 59 2.93 -16.23 -16.83
N ASP A 60 2.42 -15.88 -18.00
CA ASP A 60 2.65 -16.64 -19.24
C ASP A 60 4.03 -16.31 -19.84
N ASP A 61 4.55 -17.22 -20.67
CA ASP A 61 5.76 -17.01 -21.47
C ASP A 61 5.71 -15.74 -22.32
N ASP A 62 6.87 -15.12 -22.56
CA ASP A 62 7.02 -13.94 -23.42
C ASP A 62 6.10 -12.75 -23.07
N THR A 63 5.54 -12.73 -21.85
CA THR A 63 4.73 -11.62 -21.35
C THR A 63 5.41 -10.90 -20.19
N SER A 64 4.90 -9.71 -19.87
CA SER A 64 5.34 -8.93 -18.72
C SER A 64 4.14 -8.31 -18.05
N ALA A 65 4.06 -8.46 -16.73
CA ALA A 65 2.93 -8.03 -15.95
C ALA A 65 3.39 -7.13 -14.80
N ALA A 66 2.53 -6.19 -14.42
CA ALA A 66 2.77 -5.27 -13.32
C ALA A 66 1.60 -5.31 -12.33
N ALA A 67 1.90 -5.17 -11.05
CA ALA A 67 0.91 -4.93 -10.00
C ALA A 67 1.38 -3.76 -9.14
N GLN A 68 0.52 -2.79 -8.92
CA GLN A 68 0.86 -1.51 -8.30
C GLN A 68 -0.13 -1.19 -7.20
N TRP A 69 0.37 -0.62 -6.10
CA TRP A 69 -0.46 -0.27 -4.96
C TRP A 69 -0.06 1.08 -4.37
N GLN A 70 -1.02 1.70 -3.70
CA GLN A 70 -0.87 2.94 -2.96
C GLN A 70 -1.66 2.88 -1.66
N LEU A 71 -1.11 3.48 -0.62
CA LEU A 71 -1.86 3.92 0.54
C LEU A 71 -2.13 5.42 0.40
N THR A 72 -3.40 5.79 0.50
CA THR A 72 -3.86 7.17 0.40
C THR A 72 -4.72 7.57 1.61
N THR A 73 -4.75 8.85 1.95
CA THR A 73 -5.63 9.41 3.00
C THR A 73 -7.04 9.73 2.50
N GLN A 74 -7.28 9.58 1.21
CA GLN A 74 -8.58 9.78 0.54
C GLN A 74 -8.83 8.68 -0.47
N THR A 75 -10.11 8.43 -0.74
CA THR A 75 -10.52 7.52 -1.80
C THR A 75 -10.06 8.03 -3.16
N GLN A 76 -9.58 7.11 -4.00
CA GLN A 76 -9.16 7.41 -5.36
C GLN A 76 -9.97 6.58 -6.37
N THR A 77 -10.00 7.04 -7.62
CA THR A 77 -10.62 6.29 -8.73
C THR A 77 -9.61 5.63 -9.65
N ALA A 78 -8.32 5.94 -9.46
CA ALA A 78 -7.18 5.41 -10.20
C ALA A 78 -5.90 5.63 -9.37
N LEU A 79 -4.79 5.04 -9.79
CA LEU A 79 -3.48 5.38 -9.23
C LEU A 79 -3.16 6.86 -9.49
N VAL A 80 -2.69 7.55 -8.45
CA VAL A 80 -2.33 8.98 -8.51
C VAL A 80 -0.81 9.17 -8.44
N LEU A 81 -0.32 10.33 -8.88
CA LEU A 81 1.10 10.65 -8.80
C LEU A 81 1.52 10.96 -7.36
N LEU A 82 2.81 10.78 -7.03
CA LEU A 82 3.37 11.17 -5.73
C LEU A 82 3.29 12.68 -5.42
N SER A 83 2.96 13.51 -6.42
CA SER A 83 2.64 14.93 -6.20
C SER A 83 1.29 15.13 -5.51
N ASP A 84 0.42 14.12 -5.53
CA ASP A 84 -0.81 14.09 -4.76
C ASP A 84 -0.47 13.85 -3.28
N LYS A 85 -0.91 14.77 -2.43
CA LYS A 85 -0.56 14.77 -0.99
C LYS A 85 -1.25 13.66 -0.22
N SER A 86 -2.27 13.04 -0.80
CA SER A 86 -2.95 11.92 -0.18
C SER A 86 -2.06 10.68 -0.12
N VAL A 87 -1.07 10.54 -1.01
CA VAL A 87 -0.21 9.34 -1.07
C VAL A 87 0.77 9.33 0.11
N ILE A 88 0.66 8.30 0.95
CA ILE A 88 1.50 8.13 2.14
C ILE A 88 2.49 6.98 2.02
N ALA A 89 2.20 6.00 1.17
CA ALA A 89 3.12 4.93 0.79
C ALA A 89 2.71 4.35 -0.57
N SER A 90 3.65 3.80 -1.34
CA SER A 90 3.32 3.13 -2.60
C SER A 90 4.44 2.21 -3.07
N GLY A 91 4.10 1.27 -3.94
CA GLY A 91 5.06 0.32 -4.50
C GLY A 91 4.52 -0.43 -5.71
N HIS A 92 5.40 -1.22 -6.32
CA HIS A 92 5.09 -1.99 -7.50
C HIS A 92 5.81 -3.34 -7.51
N LEU A 93 5.19 -4.31 -8.18
CA LEU A 93 5.75 -5.57 -8.62
C LEU A 93 5.74 -5.58 -10.14
N ILE A 94 6.85 -6.00 -10.73
CA ILE A 94 6.97 -6.29 -12.16
C ILE A 94 7.48 -7.72 -12.29
N GLY A 95 6.77 -8.54 -13.07
CA GLY A 95 7.15 -9.90 -13.42
C GLY A 95 7.30 -10.05 -14.94
N SER A 96 8.26 -10.85 -15.37
CA SER A 96 8.44 -11.20 -16.78
C SER A 96 8.76 -12.69 -16.94
N GLY A 97 8.13 -13.34 -17.92
CA GLY A 97 8.50 -14.67 -18.38
C GLY A 97 9.73 -14.62 -19.30
N ASP A 98 10.51 -15.70 -19.35
CA ASP A 98 11.72 -15.81 -20.19
C ASP A 98 11.49 -16.54 -21.53
N GLY A 99 10.25 -17.00 -21.79
CA GLY A 99 9.87 -17.62 -23.06
C GLY A 99 10.49 -19.00 -23.30
N PHE A 100 11.13 -19.59 -22.28
CA PHE A 100 11.91 -20.82 -22.43
C PHE A 100 11.04 -22.09 -22.34
N VAL A 101 9.80 -22.00 -21.85
CA VAL A 101 8.92 -23.16 -21.62
C VAL A 101 7.58 -23.01 -22.35
N ALA A 102 7.63 -23.00 -23.69
CA ALA A 102 6.48 -22.79 -24.58
C ALA A 102 5.12 -23.31 -24.05
N GLY A 103 4.26 -22.37 -23.66
CA GLY A 103 2.83 -22.58 -23.42
C GLY A 103 2.46 -22.97 -21.99
N GLY A 104 3.29 -22.65 -21.01
CA GLY A 104 3.05 -22.96 -19.59
C GLY A 104 2.66 -21.73 -18.75
N ASN A 105 1.69 -21.90 -17.85
CA ASN A 105 1.53 -21.02 -16.70
C ASN A 105 2.67 -21.32 -15.70
N HIS A 106 3.57 -20.37 -15.46
CA HIS A 106 4.74 -20.60 -14.60
C HIS A 106 5.05 -19.41 -13.70
N ILE A 107 5.89 -19.66 -12.69
CA ILE A 107 6.39 -18.61 -11.81
C ILE A 107 7.23 -17.64 -12.67
N PRO A 108 7.16 -16.32 -12.45
CA PRO A 108 7.96 -15.35 -13.21
C PRO A 108 9.45 -15.66 -13.10
N THR A 109 10.13 -15.72 -14.26
CA THR A 109 11.58 -15.95 -14.31
C THR A 109 12.34 -14.72 -13.84
N TYR A 110 11.84 -13.53 -14.18
CA TYR A 110 12.32 -12.26 -13.63
C TYR A 110 11.23 -11.65 -12.76
N LEU A 111 11.62 -11.26 -11.55
CA LEU A 111 10.72 -10.60 -10.61
C LEU A 111 11.43 -9.40 -9.98
N HIS A 112 10.76 -8.26 -10.00
CA HIS A 112 11.23 -7.04 -9.37
C HIS A 112 10.12 -6.42 -8.54
N SER A 113 10.36 -6.25 -7.23
CA SER A 113 9.46 -5.54 -6.33
C SER A 113 10.19 -4.35 -5.72
N GLN A 114 9.57 -3.17 -5.73
CA GLN A 114 10.17 -1.98 -5.13
C GLN A 114 9.11 -1.02 -4.59
N PHE A 115 9.44 -0.35 -3.49
CA PHE A 115 8.70 0.81 -3.01
C PHE A 115 9.02 2.06 -3.84
N ASN A 116 7.97 2.79 -4.21
CA ASN A 116 8.10 4.12 -4.82
C ASN A 116 8.11 5.21 -3.75
N LEU A 117 7.41 4.98 -2.63
CA LEU A 117 7.39 5.83 -1.44
C LEU A 117 7.39 4.91 -0.23
N ASP A 118 8.53 4.77 0.44
CA ASP A 118 8.67 4.00 1.66
C ASP A 118 8.81 4.93 2.88
N PRO A 119 7.83 4.94 3.79
CA PRO A 119 7.92 5.73 5.02
C PRO A 119 9.11 5.40 5.91
N ILE A 120 9.72 4.21 5.79
CA ILE A 120 10.93 3.87 6.56
C ILE A 120 12.14 4.72 6.16
N ASP A 121 12.16 5.23 4.92
CA ASP A 121 13.22 6.09 4.41
C ASP A 121 13.16 7.49 5.03
N PHE A 122 12.04 7.84 5.66
CA PHE A 122 11.89 9.10 6.39
C PHE A 122 12.46 8.98 7.79
N LYS A 123 13.33 9.93 8.15
CA LYS A 123 13.97 10.02 9.48
C LYS A 123 13.01 9.91 10.67
N ASN A 124 11.78 10.39 10.52
CA ASN A 124 10.76 10.39 11.56
C ASN A 124 9.47 9.65 11.14
N GLY A 125 9.51 8.84 10.08
CA GLY A 125 8.31 8.27 9.48
C GLY A 125 7.36 9.34 8.91
N TYR A 126 6.10 8.95 8.70
CA TYR A 126 5.04 9.79 8.13
C TYR A 126 3.90 9.98 9.13
N LEU A 127 3.44 11.22 9.35
CA LEU A 127 2.32 11.49 10.26
C LEU A 127 0.99 11.37 9.54
N ILE A 128 -0.02 10.79 10.17
CA ILE A 128 -1.36 10.58 9.65
C ILE A 128 -2.36 11.23 10.61
N GLY A 129 -3.06 12.24 10.12
CA GLY A 129 -4.07 12.99 10.87
C GLY A 129 -5.50 12.66 10.44
N VAL A 130 -5.71 11.56 9.72
CA VAL A 130 -7.04 11.12 9.27
C VAL A 130 -7.44 9.81 9.95
N GLU A 131 -8.74 9.64 10.17
CA GLU A 131 -9.31 8.46 10.82
C GLU A 131 -9.42 7.26 9.87
N GLN A 132 -9.24 7.47 8.57
CA GLN A 132 -9.34 6.43 7.55
C GLN A 132 -8.25 6.63 6.51
N ILE A 133 -7.62 5.52 6.11
CA ILE A 133 -6.75 5.46 4.95
C ILE A 133 -7.27 4.38 4.00
N PHE A 134 -6.84 4.44 2.76
CA PHE A 134 -7.33 3.61 1.69
C PHE A 134 -6.15 2.87 1.05
N MET A 135 -6.29 1.56 0.92
CA MET A 135 -5.34 0.71 0.21
C MET A 135 -5.92 0.40 -1.16
N GLY A 136 -5.38 1.07 -2.17
CA GLY A 136 -5.81 0.92 -3.56
C GLY A 136 -4.70 0.42 -4.47
N GLY A 137 -5.08 -0.08 -5.63
CA GLY A 137 -4.13 -0.60 -6.61
C GLY A 137 -4.80 -1.18 -7.84
N GLU A 138 -3.98 -1.55 -8.80
CA GLU A 138 -4.39 -2.29 -9.99
C GLU A 138 -3.28 -3.26 -10.42
N ALA A 139 -3.68 -4.32 -11.09
CA ALA A 139 -2.78 -5.27 -11.73
C ALA A 139 -3.11 -5.39 -13.23
N SER A 140 -2.06 -5.45 -14.06
CA SER A 140 -2.17 -5.58 -15.51
C SER A 140 -2.84 -6.90 -15.93
N THR A 141 -3.21 -7.00 -17.20
CA THR A 141 -3.92 -8.16 -17.76
C THR A 141 -3.10 -9.42 -17.93
N ASP A 142 -1.77 -9.30 -17.94
CA ASP A 142 -0.86 -10.38 -18.33
C ASP A 142 -0.52 -11.33 -17.17
N TRP A 143 -1.07 -11.09 -15.97
CA TRP A 143 -1.07 -12.10 -14.90
C TRP A 143 -2.05 -13.22 -15.25
N THR A 144 -1.67 -14.48 -15.00
CA THR A 144 -2.58 -15.60 -15.30
C THR A 144 -3.69 -15.74 -14.26
N GLU A 145 -3.50 -15.17 -13.06
CA GLU A 145 -4.45 -15.14 -11.95
C GLU A 145 -4.58 -13.74 -11.32
N GLU A 146 -5.50 -13.59 -10.37
CA GLU A 146 -5.69 -12.34 -9.65
C GLU A 146 -4.55 -12.08 -8.66
N VAL A 147 -4.09 -10.83 -8.59
CA VAL A 147 -3.00 -10.43 -7.69
C VAL A 147 -3.57 -9.86 -6.39
N PHE A 148 -3.18 -10.45 -5.27
CA PHE A 148 -3.49 -9.99 -3.93
C PHE A 148 -2.29 -9.26 -3.35
N VAL A 149 -2.50 -8.04 -2.88
CA VAL A 149 -1.47 -7.29 -2.14
C VAL A 149 -1.85 -7.27 -0.67
N SER A 150 -0.93 -7.71 0.17
CA SER A 150 -1.08 -7.71 1.63
C SER A 150 -0.06 -6.78 2.26
N VAL A 151 -0.53 -5.90 3.14
CA VAL A 151 0.31 -4.95 3.87
C VAL A 151 0.29 -5.24 5.37
N CYS A 152 1.42 -5.04 6.03
CA CYS A 152 1.54 -4.96 7.48
C CYS A 152 2.17 -3.59 7.82
N ILE A 153 1.39 -2.73 8.46
CA ILE A 153 1.74 -1.34 8.75
C ILE A 153 2.08 -1.23 10.23
N GLU A 154 3.26 -0.68 10.54
CA GLU A 154 3.66 -0.34 11.89
C GLU A 154 3.36 1.14 12.17
N LEU A 155 2.57 1.37 13.21
CA LEU A 155 2.15 2.70 13.66
C LEU A 155 2.54 2.93 15.13
N VAL A 156 2.80 4.17 15.49
CA VAL A 156 2.78 4.63 16.90
C VAL A 156 1.84 5.81 17.04
N VAL A 157 1.13 5.88 18.16
CA VAL A 157 0.24 7.00 18.45
C VAL A 157 1.02 8.11 19.17
N GLU A 158 0.79 9.35 18.76
CA GLU A 158 1.37 10.51 19.41
C GLU A 158 0.38 11.66 19.56
N THR A 159 0.64 12.52 20.54
CA THR A 159 -0.19 13.67 20.83
C THR A 159 0.40 14.94 20.23
N LEU A 160 -0.38 15.66 19.43
CA LEU A 160 -0.04 17.00 18.93
C LEU A 160 -0.81 18.09 19.68
N THR A 161 -0.60 19.36 19.34
CA THR A 161 -1.58 20.39 19.70
C THR A 161 -2.77 20.30 18.74
N SER A 162 -3.97 20.66 19.18
CA SER A 162 -5.17 20.60 18.33
C SER A 162 -5.00 21.37 17.02
N ALA A 163 -4.41 22.57 17.08
CA ALA A 163 -4.09 23.36 15.89
C ALA A 163 -3.15 22.63 14.91
N LYS A 164 -2.15 21.89 15.42
CA LYS A 164 -1.21 21.12 14.59
C LYS A 164 -1.84 19.85 14.03
N ALA A 165 -2.66 19.16 14.82
CA ALA A 165 -3.36 17.95 14.38
C ALA A 165 -4.37 18.27 13.27
N VAL A 166 -5.15 19.34 13.41
CA VAL A 166 -6.09 19.79 12.37
C VAL A 166 -5.36 20.28 11.11
N ALA A 167 -4.29 21.06 11.27
CA ALA A 167 -3.49 21.50 10.12
C ALA A 167 -2.86 20.32 9.36
N LEU A 168 -2.41 19.29 10.07
CA LEU A 168 -1.92 18.06 9.46
C LEU A 168 -3.01 17.35 8.66
N ALA A 169 -4.18 17.13 9.26
CA ALA A 169 -5.32 16.48 8.59
C ALA A 169 -5.71 17.23 7.30
N MET A 170 -5.74 18.56 7.34
CA MET A 170 -6.00 19.40 6.16
C MET A 170 -4.91 19.34 5.09
N SER A 171 -3.66 19.11 5.47
CA SER A 171 -2.56 18.99 4.48
C SER A 171 -2.60 17.67 3.70
N GLN A 172 -3.41 16.72 4.17
CA GLN A 172 -3.61 15.38 3.64
C GLN A 172 -4.94 15.26 2.86
N GLN A 173 -5.62 16.39 2.66
CA GLN A 173 -6.67 16.57 1.68
C GLN A 173 -6.10 16.94 0.31
#